data_AF-A0A958KEB4-F1
#
_entry.id   AF-A0A958KEB4-F1
#
_cell.length_a   1.000
_cell.length_b   1.000
_cell.length_c   1.000
_cell.angle_alpha   90.00
_cell.angle_beta   90.00
_cell.angle_gamma   90.00
#
_symmetry.space_group_name_H-M   'P 1'
#
loop_
_entity.id
_entity.type
_entity.pdbx_description
1 polymer ?
#
loop_
_entity_poly.entity_id
_entity_poly.type
_entity_poly.pdbx_seq_one_letter_code
_entity_poly.pdbx_strand_id
1 'polypeptide(L)'
;MKGLVNIPTPSDLEVAYSELQNSGGPLAAVRLVTLAEWTRFDPRLGELLISHVGDHWHDIDPMKLNQLIVGSTWPAVWGVLLSQTLLRNRINQSQKTFDKNRFAHWQKLVLAGVAPTKGRPQFFIGLLRPGSPLMAKYATRSTRAFENWGFIGQEVMINKFAAHPQTVLDRKHRMRALSELLKNSSHITVDDYIHALDYKVSRRQAQRDIQSFPGIKSKGHTRNRVFWAPAPSGCR
;
A
#
# COMPACT_ATOMS: atom_id res chain seq x y z
N MET A 1 -25.08 -9.93 -5.32
CA MET A 1 -24.01 -9.52 -4.39
C MET A 1 -24.52 -9.75 -3.00
N LYS A 2 -23.79 -10.46 -2.13
CA LYS A 2 -24.12 -10.44 -0.70
C LYS A 2 -23.91 -9.01 -0.21
N GLY A 3 -24.93 -8.40 0.39
CA GLY A 3 -24.73 -7.12 1.06
C GLY A 3 -23.75 -7.29 2.22
N LEU A 4 -23.11 -6.21 2.65
CA LEU A 4 -22.45 -6.23 3.96
C LEU A 4 -23.49 -6.59 5.01
N VAL A 5 -23.16 -7.56 5.86
CA VAL A 5 -24.05 -7.96 6.94
C VAL A 5 -24.12 -6.84 7.99
N ASN A 6 -22.99 -6.19 8.31
CA ASN A 6 -22.92 -5.07 9.24
C ASN A 6 -21.84 -4.06 8.83
N ILE A 7 -22.22 -2.77 8.75
CA ILE A 7 -21.27 -1.65 8.70
C ILE A 7 -20.84 -1.35 10.14
N PRO A 8 -19.53 -1.25 10.45
CA PRO A 8 -19.09 -1.01 11.81
C PRO A 8 -19.52 0.36 12.32
N THR A 9 -20.01 0.41 13.56
CA THR A 9 -20.17 1.66 14.31
C THR A 9 -18.82 2.14 14.86
N PRO A 10 -18.70 3.40 15.31
CA PRO A 10 -17.49 3.87 15.99
C PRO A 10 -17.11 3.01 17.21
N SER A 11 -18.09 2.56 18.00
CA SER A 11 -17.85 1.70 19.16
C SER A 11 -17.30 0.33 18.75
N ASP A 12 -17.79 -0.24 17.65
CA ASP A 12 -17.26 -1.50 17.11
C ASP A 12 -15.78 -1.39 16.71
N LEU A 13 -15.40 -0.24 16.16
CA LEU A 13 -14.00 0.05 15.78
C LEU A 13 -13.11 0.20 17.01
N GLU A 14 -13.56 0.88 18.06
CA GLU A 14 -12.82 1.02 19.32
C GLU A 14 -12.55 -0.34 19.99
N VAL A 15 -13.55 -1.22 19.99
CA VAL A 15 -13.41 -2.60 20.46
C VAL A 15 -12.40 -3.36 19.60
N ALA A 16 -12.50 -3.24 18.27
CA ALA A 16 -11.57 -3.88 17.34
C ALA A 16 -10.11 -3.40 17.54
N TYR A 17 -9.90 -2.11 17.80
CA TYR A 17 -8.57 -1.57 18.09
C TYR A 17 -8.00 -2.15 19.37
N SER A 18 -8.80 -2.15 20.43
CA SER A 18 -8.40 -2.70 21.73
C SER A 18 -8.08 -4.19 21.64
N GLU A 19 -8.88 -4.93 20.87
CA GLU A 19 -8.68 -6.37 20.63
C GLU A 19 -7.35 -6.65 19.90
N LEU A 20 -7.06 -5.94 18.81
CA LEU A 20 -5.82 -6.12 18.04
C LEU A 20 -4.58 -5.66 18.81
N GLN A 21 -4.69 -4.61 19.64
CA GLN A 21 -3.56 -4.07 20.40
C GLN A 21 -3.21 -4.91 21.64
N ASN A 22 -4.22 -5.44 22.32
CA ASN A 22 -4.04 -6.18 23.57
C ASN A 22 -4.01 -7.71 23.37
N SER A 23 -4.16 -8.17 22.13
CA SER A 23 -4.09 -9.58 21.77
C SER A 23 -2.71 -10.16 22.10
N GLY A 24 -2.66 -11.18 22.95
CA GLY A 24 -1.46 -11.99 23.19
C GLY A 24 -1.27 -13.15 22.20
N GLY A 25 -2.18 -13.34 21.24
CA GLY A 25 -2.21 -14.53 20.37
C GLY A 25 -3.14 -14.37 19.16
N PRO A 26 -3.25 -15.37 18.27
CA PRO A 26 -4.07 -15.26 17.07
C PRO A 26 -5.56 -15.06 17.42
N LEU A 27 -6.20 -14.07 16.80
CA LEU A 27 -7.65 -13.94 16.82
C LEU A 27 -8.31 -15.08 16.03
N ALA A 28 -9.54 -15.40 16.38
CA ALA A 28 -10.34 -16.38 15.65
C ALA A 28 -10.53 -15.98 14.17
N ALA A 29 -10.48 -16.97 13.26
CA ALA A 29 -10.56 -16.73 11.82
C ALA A 29 -11.82 -15.95 11.37
N VAL A 30 -12.98 -16.23 11.99
CA VAL A 30 -14.22 -15.48 11.71
C VAL A 30 -14.05 -14.00 12.03
N ARG A 31 -13.45 -13.70 13.19
CA ARG A 31 -13.21 -12.33 13.62
C ARG A 31 -12.23 -11.62 12.69
N LEU A 32 -11.15 -12.29 12.29
CA LEU A 32 -10.20 -11.76 11.31
C LEU A 32 -10.89 -11.38 10.00
N VAL A 33 -11.81 -12.21 9.49
CA VAL A 33 -12.54 -11.92 8.24
C VAL A 33 -13.44 -10.69 8.40
N THR A 34 -14.16 -10.58 9.52
CA THR A 34 -14.96 -9.38 9.83
C THR A 34 -14.10 -8.13 9.88
N LEU A 35 -12.98 -8.18 10.61
CA LEU A 35 -12.05 -7.06 10.73
C LEU A 35 -11.48 -6.67 9.37
N ALA A 36 -11.14 -7.65 8.52
CA ALA A 36 -10.65 -7.41 7.18
C ALA A 36 -11.67 -6.62 6.35
N GLU A 37 -12.95 -6.97 6.37
CA GLU A 37 -13.99 -6.22 5.67
C GLU A 37 -14.13 -4.79 6.21
N TRP A 38 -14.00 -4.62 7.51
CA TRP A 38 -14.07 -3.31 8.18
C TRP A 38 -12.89 -2.39 7.85
N THR A 39 -11.74 -2.93 7.42
CA THR A 39 -10.59 -2.11 6.99
C THR A 39 -10.93 -1.18 5.82
N ARG A 40 -11.98 -1.48 5.05
CA ARG A 40 -12.46 -0.58 3.99
C ARG A 40 -13.09 0.70 4.53
N PHE A 41 -13.50 0.73 5.80
CA PHE A 41 -14.08 1.92 6.43
C PHE A 41 -13.06 2.70 7.25
N ASP A 42 -12.03 2.05 7.79
CA ASP A 42 -10.97 2.72 8.56
C ASP A 42 -9.58 2.17 8.24
N PRO A 43 -8.66 3.00 7.68
CA PRO A 43 -7.30 2.57 7.37
C PRO A 43 -6.47 2.21 8.61
N ARG A 44 -6.76 2.77 9.78
CA ARG A 44 -6.06 2.46 11.04
C ARG A 44 -6.29 1.02 11.46
N LEU A 45 -7.51 0.52 11.23
CA LEU A 45 -7.83 -0.89 11.46
C LEU A 45 -7.00 -1.80 10.55
N GLY A 46 -6.88 -1.42 9.27
CA GLY A 46 -6.06 -2.15 8.31
C GLY A 46 -4.62 -2.28 8.75
N GLU A 47 -4.03 -1.21 9.27
CA GLU A 47 -2.67 -1.22 9.80
C GLU A 47 -2.49 -2.18 10.99
N LEU A 48 -3.39 -2.10 11.99
CA LEU A 48 -3.33 -2.96 13.17
C LEU A 48 -3.50 -4.42 12.78
N LEU A 49 -4.43 -4.71 11.88
CA LEU A 49 -4.67 -6.06 11.37
C LEU A 49 -3.48 -6.60 10.56
N ILE A 50 -2.87 -5.77 9.71
CA ILE A 50 -1.65 -6.12 8.97
C ILE A 50 -0.51 -6.50 9.92
N SER A 51 -0.37 -5.77 11.03
CA SER A 51 0.63 -6.05 12.05
C SER A 51 0.32 -7.35 12.79
N HIS A 52 -0.91 -7.50 13.26
CA HIS A 52 -1.40 -8.71 13.93
C HIS A 52 -1.17 -9.97 13.09
N VAL A 53 -1.61 -9.97 11.82
CA VAL A 53 -1.38 -11.10 10.91
C VAL A 53 0.12 -11.31 10.69
N GLY A 54 0.90 -10.24 10.57
CA GLY A 54 2.34 -10.33 10.41
C GLY A 54 3.03 -11.06 11.56
N ASP A 55 2.52 -10.91 12.78
CA ASP A 55 3.11 -11.45 14.00
C ASP A 55 2.55 -12.87 14.33
N HIS A 56 1.30 -13.17 13.97
CA HIS A 56 0.61 -14.42 14.35
C HIS A 56 0.23 -15.37 13.19
N TRP A 57 0.65 -15.12 11.95
CA TRP A 57 0.22 -15.95 10.79
C TRP A 57 0.50 -17.45 10.94
N HIS A 58 1.54 -17.84 11.70
CA HIS A 58 1.94 -19.23 11.88
C HIS A 58 0.93 -20.03 12.73
N ASP A 59 0.17 -19.35 13.58
CA ASP A 59 -0.86 -19.97 14.44
C ASP A 59 -2.26 -19.90 13.80
N ILE A 60 -2.38 -19.31 12.62
CA ILE A 60 -3.64 -19.18 11.90
C ILE A 60 -3.75 -20.31 10.88
N ASP A 61 -4.74 -21.17 11.05
CA ASP A 61 -5.07 -22.22 10.08
C ASP A 61 -5.45 -21.60 8.72
N PRO A 62 -4.62 -21.80 7.67
CA PRO A 62 -4.86 -21.18 6.37
C PRO A 62 -6.09 -21.75 5.65
N MET A 63 -6.44 -23.01 5.87
CA MET A 63 -7.58 -23.66 5.22
C MET A 63 -8.90 -23.14 5.81
N LYS A 64 -8.98 -23.09 7.14
CA LYS A 64 -10.14 -22.54 7.85
C LYS A 64 -10.36 -21.07 7.48
N LEU A 65 -9.28 -20.28 7.44
CA LEU A 65 -9.37 -18.88 7.03
C LEU A 65 -9.82 -18.75 5.57
N ASN A 66 -9.26 -19.54 4.65
CA ASN A 66 -9.66 -19.53 3.24
C ASN A 66 -11.17 -19.79 3.05
N GLN A 67 -11.73 -20.81 3.70
CA GLN A 67 -13.15 -21.14 3.60
C GLN A 67 -14.04 -19.95 3.99
N LEU A 68 -13.67 -19.24 5.06
CA LEU A 68 -14.40 -18.06 5.52
C LEU A 68 -14.23 -16.87 4.57
N ILE A 69 -13.02 -16.67 4.03
CA ILE A 69 -12.72 -15.61 3.05
C ILE A 69 -13.55 -15.81 1.78
N VAL A 70 -13.57 -17.01 1.21
CA VAL A 70 -14.31 -17.30 -0.02
C VAL A 70 -15.82 -17.06 0.18
N GLY A 71 -16.32 -17.31 1.39
CA GLY A 71 -17.72 -17.07 1.74
C GLY A 71 -18.10 -15.61 2.03
N SER A 72 -17.10 -14.72 2.20
CA SER A 72 -17.29 -13.34 2.63
C SER A 72 -17.80 -12.42 1.52
N THR A 73 -18.16 -11.18 1.87
CA THR A 73 -18.71 -10.19 0.94
C THR A 73 -17.62 -9.62 0.04
N TRP A 74 -16.41 -9.40 0.59
CA TRP A 74 -15.26 -8.91 -0.19
C TRP A 74 -13.98 -9.74 0.00
N PRO A 75 -13.93 -10.94 -0.59
CA PRO A 75 -12.79 -11.86 -0.44
C PRO A 75 -11.43 -11.23 -0.82
N ALA A 76 -11.42 -10.42 -1.90
CA ALA A 76 -10.21 -9.79 -2.43
C ALA A 76 -9.55 -8.78 -1.47
N VAL A 77 -10.25 -8.32 -0.42
CA VAL A 77 -9.68 -7.43 0.61
C VAL A 77 -8.48 -8.09 1.29
N TRP A 78 -8.58 -9.39 1.57
CA TRP A 78 -7.48 -10.16 2.12
C TRP A 78 -6.24 -10.17 1.25
N GLY A 79 -6.43 -10.18 -0.07
CA GLY A 79 -5.33 -10.08 -1.01
C GLY A 79 -4.52 -8.79 -0.84
N VAL A 80 -5.21 -7.67 -0.64
CA VAL A 80 -4.57 -6.38 -0.36
C VAL A 80 -3.83 -6.43 0.98
N LEU A 81 -4.50 -6.87 2.05
CA LEU A 81 -3.93 -6.92 3.40
C LEU A 81 -2.68 -7.78 3.46
N LEU A 82 -2.72 -9.02 2.93
CA LEU A 82 -1.56 -9.93 2.93
C LEU A 82 -0.41 -9.42 2.06
N SER A 83 -0.71 -8.74 0.96
CA SER A 83 0.32 -8.08 0.14
C SER A 83 1.04 -6.97 0.93
N GLN A 84 0.31 -6.25 1.79
CA GLN A 84 0.89 -5.22 2.65
C GLN A 84 1.58 -5.80 3.89
N THR A 85 1.10 -6.92 4.46
CA THR A 85 1.82 -7.65 5.51
C THR A 85 3.20 -8.12 5.05
N LEU A 86 3.30 -8.63 3.83
CA LEU A 86 4.59 -8.97 3.23
C LEU A 86 5.50 -7.75 3.08
N LEU A 87 4.95 -6.56 2.80
CA LEU A 87 5.70 -5.31 2.72
C LEU A 87 6.17 -4.86 4.11
N ARG A 88 5.30 -4.88 5.14
CA ARG A 88 5.64 -4.57 6.54
C ARG A 88 6.82 -5.40 7.01
N ASN A 89 6.77 -6.71 6.81
CA ASN A 89 7.80 -7.60 7.35
C ASN A 89 9.14 -7.47 6.60
N ARG A 90 9.13 -7.05 5.32
CA ARG A 90 10.37 -6.67 4.60
C ARG A 90 11.00 -5.39 5.12
N ILE A 91 10.19 -4.49 5.67
CA ILE A 91 10.64 -3.23 6.24
C ILE A 91 11.23 -3.46 7.63
N ASN A 92 10.59 -4.30 8.44
CA ASN A 92 11.02 -4.64 9.80
C ASN A 92 12.18 -5.67 9.83
N GLN A 93 13.26 -5.40 9.09
CA GLN A 93 14.44 -6.27 8.87
C GLN A 93 15.10 -6.86 10.13
N SER A 94 14.70 -6.45 11.35
CA SER A 94 15.21 -6.98 12.61
C SER A 94 14.61 -8.32 13.03
N GLN A 95 13.47 -8.75 12.48
CA GLN A 95 12.90 -10.07 12.80
C GLN A 95 13.66 -11.17 12.03
N LYS A 96 14.72 -11.70 12.64
CA LYS A 96 15.42 -12.94 12.20
C LYS A 96 14.48 -14.14 11.98
N THR A 97 13.22 -14.04 12.42
CA THR A 97 12.19 -15.09 12.41
C THR A 97 11.21 -15.04 11.23
N PHE A 98 11.18 -13.97 10.42
CA PHE A 98 10.21 -13.90 9.31
C PHE A 98 10.67 -14.71 8.09
N ASP A 99 10.20 -15.96 7.99
CA ASP A 99 10.38 -16.78 6.79
C ASP A 99 9.42 -16.32 5.68
N LYS A 100 9.92 -15.40 4.86
CA LYS A 100 9.22 -14.84 3.68
C LYS A 100 8.66 -15.92 2.76
N ASN A 101 9.39 -17.03 2.59
CA ASN A 101 8.96 -18.09 1.68
C ASN A 101 7.80 -18.85 2.28
N ARG A 102 7.86 -19.21 3.57
CA ARG A 102 6.72 -19.86 4.24
C ARG A 102 5.48 -18.95 4.26
N PHE A 103 5.64 -17.67 4.58
CA PHE A 103 4.53 -16.72 4.52
C PHE A 103 3.93 -16.62 3.12
N ALA A 104 4.75 -16.59 2.07
CA ALA A 104 4.25 -16.54 0.70
C ALA A 104 3.47 -17.81 0.31
N HIS A 105 3.87 -18.99 0.80
CA HIS A 105 3.09 -20.22 0.61
C HIS A 105 1.80 -20.20 1.42
N TRP A 106 1.85 -19.79 2.69
CA TRP A 106 0.67 -19.61 3.54
C TRP A 106 -0.34 -18.65 2.90
N GLN A 107 0.13 -17.51 2.38
CA GLN A 107 -0.71 -16.54 1.65
C GLN A 107 -1.40 -17.17 0.44
N LYS A 108 -0.69 -18.00 -0.35
CA LYS A 108 -1.28 -18.70 -1.51
C LYS A 108 -2.40 -19.65 -1.07
N LEU A 109 -2.23 -20.34 0.06
CA LEU A 109 -3.24 -21.22 0.63
C LEU A 109 -4.47 -20.42 1.11
N VAL A 110 -4.26 -19.34 1.86
CA VAL A 110 -5.34 -18.47 2.36
C VAL A 110 -6.15 -17.85 1.23
N LEU A 111 -5.52 -17.53 0.09
CA LEU A 111 -6.15 -16.86 -1.04
C LEU A 111 -6.54 -17.81 -2.19
N ALA A 112 -6.46 -19.12 -1.99
CA ALA A 112 -6.87 -20.09 -3.01
C ALA A 112 -8.34 -19.86 -3.40
N GLY A 113 -8.62 -19.77 -4.70
CA GLY A 113 -9.98 -19.50 -5.22
C GLY A 113 -10.48 -18.05 -5.06
N VAL A 114 -9.69 -17.14 -4.49
CA VAL A 114 -10.04 -15.72 -4.38
C VAL A 114 -9.65 -14.99 -5.67
N ALA A 115 -10.64 -14.46 -6.39
CA ALA A 115 -10.42 -13.67 -7.60
C ALA A 115 -10.30 -12.16 -7.29
N PRO A 116 -9.55 -11.39 -8.10
CA PRO A 116 -9.55 -9.93 -8.05
C PRO A 116 -10.96 -9.34 -8.25
N THR A 117 -11.23 -8.21 -7.61
CA THR A 117 -12.51 -7.50 -7.74
C THR A 117 -12.69 -6.94 -9.16
N LYS A 118 -13.90 -7.09 -9.72
CA LYS A 118 -14.25 -6.51 -11.03
C LYS A 118 -14.57 -5.02 -10.90
N GLY A 119 -14.27 -4.24 -11.94
CA GLY A 119 -14.67 -2.82 -12.03
C GLY A 119 -13.77 -1.82 -11.30
N ARG A 120 -12.67 -2.27 -10.69
CA ARG A 120 -11.68 -1.39 -10.02
C ARG A 120 -12.30 -0.39 -9.03
N PRO A 121 -13.15 -0.82 -8.08
CA PRO A 121 -13.70 0.11 -7.09
C PRO A 121 -12.61 0.69 -6.18
N GLN A 122 -12.89 1.82 -5.53
CA GLN A 122 -12.05 2.29 -4.43
C GLN A 122 -12.01 1.25 -3.31
N PHE A 123 -10.82 1.02 -2.76
CA PHE A 123 -10.68 0.14 -1.60
C PHE A 123 -11.38 0.74 -0.38
N PHE A 124 -11.03 1.98 -0.01
CA PHE A 124 -11.69 2.66 1.11
C PHE A 124 -13.04 3.24 0.67
N ILE A 125 -14.04 3.06 1.51
CA ILE A 125 -15.40 3.54 1.31
C ILE A 125 -15.55 4.85 2.10
N GLY A 126 -16.04 5.90 1.45
CA GLY A 126 -16.34 7.18 2.10
C GLY A 126 -15.14 8.08 2.35
N LEU A 127 -13.91 7.64 2.08
CA LEU A 127 -12.70 8.46 2.30
C LEU A 127 -12.58 9.62 1.31
N LEU A 128 -12.99 9.42 0.05
CA LEU A 128 -12.93 10.42 -1.01
C LEU A 128 -14.30 10.65 -1.62
N ARG A 129 -14.62 11.92 -1.91
CA ARG A 129 -15.83 12.27 -2.65
C ARG A 129 -15.73 11.73 -4.09
N PRO A 130 -16.73 10.99 -4.59
CA PRO A 130 -16.78 10.55 -5.98
C PRO A 130 -16.59 11.71 -6.95
N GLY A 131 -15.80 11.51 -8.00
CA GLY A 131 -15.52 12.53 -9.02
C GLY A 131 -14.57 13.66 -8.57
N SER A 132 -14.12 13.68 -7.32
CA SER A 132 -13.17 14.70 -6.87
C SER A 132 -11.81 14.60 -7.57
N PRO A 133 -11.07 15.72 -7.72
CA PRO A 133 -9.70 15.69 -8.25
C PRO A 133 -8.78 14.75 -7.45
N LEU A 134 -9.01 14.62 -6.14
CA LEU A 134 -8.29 13.69 -5.28
C LEU A 134 -8.57 12.23 -5.67
N MET A 135 -9.82 11.87 -5.96
CA MET A 135 -10.17 10.53 -6.46
C MET A 135 -9.45 10.22 -7.78
N ALA A 136 -9.42 11.18 -8.72
CA ALA A 136 -8.70 11.01 -9.99
C ALA A 136 -7.19 10.80 -9.75
N LYS A 137 -6.59 11.57 -8.84
CA LYS A 137 -5.19 11.38 -8.42
C LYS A 137 -4.96 9.99 -7.81
N TYR A 138 -5.84 9.53 -6.92
CA TYR A 138 -5.77 8.19 -6.32
C TYR A 138 -5.86 7.08 -7.36
N ALA A 139 -6.76 7.20 -8.34
CA ALA A 139 -6.92 6.23 -9.42
C ALA A 139 -5.65 6.08 -10.28
N THR A 140 -4.95 7.19 -10.53
CA THR A 140 -3.72 7.20 -11.33
C THR A 140 -2.46 6.80 -10.57
N ARG A 141 -2.51 6.70 -9.24
CA ARG A 141 -1.37 6.41 -8.37
C ARG A 141 -1.58 5.18 -7.49
N SER A 142 -2.45 4.26 -7.93
CA SER A 142 -2.77 3.06 -7.18
C SER A 142 -1.52 2.19 -6.99
N THR A 143 -1.35 1.60 -5.81
CA THR A 143 -0.23 0.68 -5.57
C THR A 143 -0.54 -0.71 -6.09
N ARG A 144 0.51 -1.49 -6.39
CA ARG A 144 0.38 -2.89 -6.83
C ARG A 144 -0.41 -3.76 -5.85
N ALA A 145 -0.34 -3.46 -4.55
CA ALA A 145 -1.08 -4.19 -3.53
C ALA A 145 -2.60 -4.09 -3.75
N PHE A 146 -3.11 -2.96 -4.25
CA PHE A 146 -4.53 -2.81 -4.60
C PHE A 146 -4.81 -3.26 -6.03
N GLU A 147 -3.96 -2.89 -6.98
CA GLU A 147 -4.20 -3.17 -8.40
C GLU A 147 -4.27 -4.67 -8.71
N ASN A 148 -3.38 -5.46 -8.10
CA ASN A 148 -3.37 -6.92 -8.27
C ASN A 148 -4.67 -7.59 -7.81
N TRP A 149 -5.42 -6.94 -6.92
CA TRP A 149 -6.67 -7.43 -6.36
C TRP A 149 -7.89 -6.67 -6.87
N GLY A 150 -7.71 -5.89 -7.94
CA GLY A 150 -8.81 -5.20 -8.62
C GLY A 150 -9.37 -4.02 -7.85
N PHE A 151 -8.57 -3.38 -6.99
CA PHE A 151 -8.96 -2.16 -6.27
C PHE A 151 -8.16 -0.94 -6.75
N ILE A 152 -8.71 0.24 -6.46
CA ILE A 152 -8.01 1.52 -6.49
C ILE A 152 -7.64 1.90 -5.06
N GLY A 153 -6.35 2.11 -4.80
CA GLY A 153 -5.85 2.60 -3.52
C GLY A 153 -4.37 2.95 -3.61
N GLN A 154 -4.00 4.11 -3.07
CA GLN A 154 -2.60 4.56 -3.07
C GLN A 154 -1.91 4.39 -1.71
N GLU A 155 -2.67 4.12 -0.64
CA GLU A 155 -2.18 4.18 0.74
C GLU A 155 -1.44 2.92 1.16
N VAL A 156 -0.34 3.10 1.89
CA VAL A 156 0.35 1.99 2.55
C VAL A 156 -0.09 2.00 4.01
N MET A 157 -0.85 0.99 4.43
CA MET A 157 -1.42 0.83 5.77
C MET A 157 -0.36 0.32 6.76
N ILE A 158 0.75 1.05 6.88
CA ILE A 158 1.89 0.71 7.74
C ILE A 158 2.48 2.05 8.25
N ASN A 159 2.24 2.47 9.51
CA ASN A 159 2.74 3.76 10.02
C ASN A 159 4.27 3.91 9.87
N LYS A 160 5.01 2.82 10.10
CA LYS A 160 6.48 2.82 10.02
C LYS A 160 7.03 2.84 8.60
N PHE A 161 6.18 2.86 7.56
CA PHE A 161 6.65 2.99 6.19
C PHE A 161 7.45 4.29 5.99
N ALA A 162 7.05 5.37 6.67
CA ALA A 162 7.79 6.64 6.64
C ALA A 162 9.21 6.54 7.22
N ALA A 163 9.46 5.60 8.14
CA ALA A 163 10.74 5.47 8.84
C ALA A 163 11.80 4.67 8.04
N HIS A 164 11.38 3.86 7.06
CA HIS A 164 12.28 3.00 6.29
C HIS A 164 11.95 3.09 4.80
N PRO A 165 12.70 3.91 4.04
CA PRO A 165 12.32 4.25 2.69
C PRO A 165 12.71 3.11 1.75
N GLN A 166 11.86 2.09 1.63
CA GLN A 166 11.90 1.15 0.51
C GLN A 166 11.05 1.69 -0.64
N THR A 167 11.53 1.52 -1.88
CA THR A 167 10.75 1.95 -3.04
C THR A 167 9.59 1.00 -3.30
N VAL A 168 8.36 1.48 -3.18
CA VAL A 168 7.13 0.70 -3.40
C VAL A 168 6.48 1.02 -4.75
N LEU A 169 6.66 2.24 -5.24
CA LEU A 169 6.11 2.64 -6.54
C LEU A 169 6.85 1.96 -7.69
N ASP A 170 6.10 1.56 -8.71
CA ASP A 170 6.70 1.01 -9.92
C ASP A 170 7.47 2.09 -10.72
N ARG A 171 8.29 1.64 -11.66
CA ARG A 171 9.10 2.58 -12.47
C ARG A 171 8.21 3.51 -13.30
N LYS A 172 7.08 3.03 -13.82
CA LYS A 172 6.20 3.81 -14.70
C LYS A 172 5.62 5.03 -13.97
N HIS A 173 5.07 4.82 -12.78
CA HIS A 173 4.52 5.88 -11.93
C HIS A 173 5.62 6.85 -11.49
N ARG A 174 6.79 6.33 -11.11
CA ARG A 174 7.94 7.17 -10.72
C ARG A 174 8.41 8.06 -11.86
N MET A 175 8.55 7.53 -13.09
CA MET A 175 8.98 8.31 -14.25
C MET A 175 7.93 9.34 -14.68
N ARG A 176 6.64 8.99 -14.58
CA ARG A 176 5.55 9.94 -14.85
C ARG A 176 5.59 11.12 -13.88
N ALA A 177 5.70 10.87 -12.58
CA ALA A 177 5.79 11.91 -11.57
C ALA A 177 7.03 12.80 -11.77
N LEU A 178 8.17 12.20 -12.11
CA LEU A 178 9.40 12.96 -12.41
C LEU A 178 9.20 13.88 -13.63
N SER A 179 8.57 13.37 -14.69
CA SER A 179 8.26 14.17 -15.88
C SER A 179 7.30 15.32 -15.57
N GLU A 180 6.26 15.08 -14.76
CA GLU A 180 5.34 16.12 -14.31
C GLU A 180 6.06 17.18 -13.45
N LEU A 181 6.96 16.76 -12.55
CA LEU A 181 7.74 17.67 -11.71
C LEU A 181 8.67 18.58 -12.54
N LEU A 182 9.37 17.99 -13.52
CA LEU A 182 10.26 18.74 -14.42
C LEU A 182 9.51 19.68 -15.37
N LYS A 183 8.25 19.39 -15.71
CA LYS A 183 7.41 20.30 -16.50
C LYS A 183 7.00 21.54 -15.70
N ASN A 184 6.81 21.39 -14.39
CA ASN A 184 6.27 22.43 -13.53
C ASN A 184 7.35 23.22 -12.78
N SER A 185 8.61 22.81 -12.86
CA SER A 185 9.70 23.42 -12.10
C SER A 185 10.94 23.57 -12.95
N SER A 186 11.56 24.76 -12.94
CA SER A 186 12.81 25.02 -13.66
C SER A 186 13.98 24.23 -13.09
N HIS A 187 13.88 23.84 -11.82
CA HIS A 187 14.86 23.05 -11.11
C HIS A 187 14.18 22.18 -10.05
N ILE A 188 14.78 21.01 -9.78
CA ILE A 188 14.31 20.08 -8.75
C ILE A 188 15.51 19.52 -7.97
N THR A 189 15.29 19.15 -6.73
CA THR A 189 16.22 18.38 -5.90
C THR A 189 15.75 16.94 -5.78
N VAL A 190 16.60 16.08 -5.17
CA VAL A 190 16.17 14.72 -4.81
C VAL A 190 15.01 14.75 -3.81
N ASP A 191 15.01 15.72 -2.89
CA ASP A 191 13.99 15.85 -1.86
C ASP A 191 12.64 16.29 -2.45
N ASP A 192 12.63 17.21 -3.42
CA ASP A 192 11.40 17.58 -4.14
C ASP A 192 10.77 16.36 -4.83
N TYR A 193 11.60 15.51 -5.42
CA TYR A 193 11.12 14.30 -6.09
C TYR A 193 10.61 13.24 -5.10
N ILE A 194 11.28 13.05 -3.97
CA ILE A 194 10.80 12.16 -2.89
C ILE A 194 9.47 12.68 -2.34
N HIS A 195 9.36 13.99 -2.11
CA HIS A 195 8.15 14.64 -1.64
C HIS A 195 6.99 14.50 -2.64
N ALA A 196 7.26 14.69 -3.94
CA ALA A 196 6.27 14.50 -5.02
C ALA A 196 5.73 13.06 -5.11
N LEU A 197 6.49 12.10 -4.59
CA LEU A 197 6.17 10.68 -4.50
C LEU A 197 5.66 10.26 -3.10
N ASP A 198 5.30 11.21 -2.25
CA ASP A 198 4.81 11.01 -0.88
C ASP A 198 5.73 10.08 -0.06
N TYR A 199 7.06 10.24 -0.22
CA TYR A 199 8.08 9.42 0.43
C TYR A 199 8.04 7.91 0.12
N LYS A 200 7.37 7.51 -0.97
CA LYS A 200 7.25 6.09 -1.41
C LYS A 200 8.43 5.56 -2.23
N VAL A 201 9.54 6.29 -2.23
CA VAL A 201 10.78 5.95 -2.93
C VAL A 201 11.98 6.17 -2.00
N SER A 202 12.95 5.25 -2.05
CA SER A 202 14.23 5.46 -1.36
C SER A 202 15.01 6.63 -1.95
N ARG A 203 15.76 7.37 -1.13
CA ARG A 203 16.64 8.46 -1.64
C ARG A 203 17.59 7.96 -2.72
N ARG A 204 18.17 6.77 -2.53
CA ARG A 204 19.06 6.13 -3.51
C ARG A 204 18.35 5.85 -4.82
N GLN A 205 17.11 5.37 -4.78
CA GLN A 205 16.33 5.11 -5.99
C GLN A 205 15.88 6.41 -6.66
N ALA A 206 15.45 7.41 -5.89
CA ALA A 206 15.11 8.74 -6.40
C ALA A 206 16.29 9.36 -7.16
N GLN A 207 17.50 9.28 -6.59
CA GLN A 207 18.71 9.75 -7.24
C GLN A 207 19.01 8.99 -8.54
N ARG A 208 18.90 7.64 -8.53
CA ARG A 208 19.08 6.82 -9.74
C ARG A 208 18.06 7.16 -10.83
N ASP A 209 16.80 7.31 -10.44
CA ASP A 209 15.69 7.63 -11.32
C ASP A 209 15.95 8.98 -12.02
N ILE A 210 16.30 10.03 -11.26
CA ILE A 210 16.65 11.36 -11.80
C ILE A 210 17.88 11.27 -12.72
N GLN A 211 18.96 10.61 -12.28
CA GLN A 211 20.18 10.49 -13.09
C GLN A 211 19.97 9.70 -14.38
N SER A 212 19.03 8.75 -14.39
CA SER A 212 18.69 7.95 -15.57
C SER A 212 17.72 8.64 -16.53
N PHE A 213 17.15 9.78 -16.15
CA PHE A 213 16.14 10.46 -16.96
C PHE A 213 16.81 11.22 -18.11
N PRO A 214 16.38 11.00 -19.37
CA PRO A 214 17.02 11.60 -20.54
C PRO A 214 17.04 13.13 -20.48
N GLY A 215 18.20 13.73 -20.77
CA GLY A 215 18.36 15.19 -20.90
C GLY A 215 18.51 15.95 -19.58
N ILE A 216 18.44 15.31 -18.41
CA ILE A 216 18.69 15.99 -17.14
C ILE A 216 20.16 16.35 -17.00
N LYS A 217 20.41 17.61 -16.63
CA LYS A 217 21.72 18.10 -16.17
C LYS A 217 21.69 18.28 -14.66
N SER A 218 22.86 18.25 -14.03
CA SER A 218 23.00 18.45 -12.59
C SER A 218 24.07 19.46 -12.24
N LYS A 219 23.87 20.24 -11.18
CA LYS A 219 24.81 21.26 -10.66
C LYS A 219 25.00 21.04 -9.17
N GLY A 220 26.26 21.06 -8.74
CA GLY A 220 26.67 20.85 -7.37
C GLY A 220 27.03 19.40 -7.04
N HIS A 221 27.93 19.22 -6.07
CA HIS A 221 28.43 17.91 -5.65
C HIS A 221 27.84 17.42 -4.32
N THR A 222 27.07 18.26 -3.62
CA THR A 222 26.57 18.02 -2.26
C THR A 222 25.17 17.40 -2.24
N ARG A 223 24.63 17.17 -1.02
CA ARG A 223 23.28 16.63 -0.78
C ARG A 223 22.14 17.44 -1.42
N ASN A 224 22.35 18.73 -1.65
CA ASN A 224 21.40 19.67 -2.26
C ASN A 224 21.69 19.87 -3.75
N ARG A 225 22.17 18.81 -4.44
CA ARG A 225 22.37 18.84 -5.88
C ARG A 225 21.05 19.15 -6.58
N VAL A 226 21.11 20.12 -7.47
CA VAL A 226 19.96 20.60 -8.23
C VAL A 226 20.02 19.99 -9.64
N PHE A 227 18.86 19.58 -10.14
CA PHE A 227 18.66 18.98 -11.45
C PHE A 227 17.70 19.81 -12.27
N TRP A 228 17.95 19.91 -13.57
CA TRP A 228 17.04 20.58 -14.51
C TRP A 228 17.08 19.89 -15.87
N ALA A 229 15.96 19.98 -16.59
CA ALA A 229 15.89 19.61 -17.99
C ALA A 229 16.00 20.91 -18.82
N PRO A 230 16.90 21.00 -19.82
CA PRO A 230 16.90 22.14 -20.73
C PRO A 230 15.56 22.20 -21.46
N ALA A 231 15.03 23.41 -21.66
CA ALA A 231 13.80 23.60 -22.43
C ALA A 231 13.95 22.91 -23.81
N PRO A 232 12.91 22.23 -24.31
CA PRO A 232 12.96 21.63 -25.64
C PRO A 232 13.33 22.72 -26.65
N SER A 233 14.38 22.47 -27.43
CA SER A 233 15.03 23.42 -28.33
C SER A 233 14.20 23.72 -29.59
N GLY A 234 12.93 24.07 -29.41
CA GLY A 234 11.95 24.26 -30.49
C GLY A 234 10.76 25.17 -30.17
N CYS A 235 10.76 25.89 -29.04
CA CYS A 235 9.81 26.97 -28.78
C CYS A 235 10.54 28.31 -28.90
N ARG A 236 10.55 28.88 -30.11
CA ARG A 236 10.81 30.31 -30.35
C ARG A 236 9.62 30.86 -31.10
#